data_AF-X0Z2G4-F1
#
_entry.id   AF-X0Z2G4-F1
#
_cell.length_a   1.000
_cell.length_b   1.000
_cell.length_c   1.000
_cell.angle_alpha   90.00
_cell.angle_beta   90.00
_cell.angle_gamma   90.00
#
_symmetry.space_group_name_H-M   'P 1'
#
loop_
_entity.id
_entity.type
_entity.pdbx_description
1 polymer ?
#
loop_
_entity_poly.entity_id
_entity_poly.type
_entity_poly.pdbx_seq_one_letter_code
_entity_poly.pdbx_strand_id
1 'polypeptide(L)' 'MEIQEKYNFGGWKNCIRMTNGEVEIVVTTDVGPRIVRFGFVGDQNLFREFKQQQG' A
#
# COMPACT_ATOMS: atom_id res chain seq x y z
N MET A 1 -5.71 14.55 5.38
CA MET A 1 -4.89 13.79 4.41
C MET A 1 -3.54 13.56 5.05
N GLU A 2 -3.12 12.30 5.15
CA GLU A 2 -1.87 11.90 5.79
C GLU A 2 -1.03 11.08 4.81
N ILE A 3 0.28 11.31 4.83
CA ILE A 3 1.26 10.61 3.99
C ILE A 3 2.35 10.05 4.92
N GLN A 4 2.66 8.77 4.77
CA GLN A 4 3.71 8.08 5.51
C GLN A 4 4.72 7.51 4.51
N GLU A 5 5.98 7.94 4.63
CA GLU A 5 7.10 7.42 3.84
C GLU A 5 7.75 6.20 4.51
N LYS A 6 8.43 5.37 3.73
CA LYS A 6 9.11 4.13 4.19
C LYS A 6 8.18 3.20 4.97
N TYR A 7 6.93 3.13 4.51
CA TYR A 7 5.93 2.22 5.05
C TYR A 7 6.25 0.78 4.66
N ASN A 8 6.19 -0.15 5.61
CA ASN A 8 6.42 -1.56 5.34
C ASN A 8 5.11 -2.24 4.93
N PHE A 9 5.09 -2.85 3.74
CA PHE A 9 3.93 -3.55 3.23
C PHE A 9 4.34 -4.71 2.32
N GLY A 10 3.77 -5.89 2.52
CA GLY A 10 4.02 -7.03 1.63
C GLY A 10 5.51 -7.43 1.47
N GLY A 11 6.35 -7.10 2.46
CA GLY A 11 7.81 -7.32 2.38
C GLY A 11 8.62 -6.15 1.79
N TRP A 12 7.98 -5.19 1.12
CA TRP A 12 8.64 -3.98 0.63
C TRP A 12 8.76 -2.95 1.76
N LYS A 13 10.00 -2.52 2.02
CA LYS A 13 10.33 -1.61 3.14
C LYS A 13 10.16 -0.14 2.75
N ASN A 14 10.30 0.18 1.47
CA ASN A 14 10.12 1.54 0.96
C ASN A 14 8.80 1.61 0.19
N CYS A 15 7.68 1.64 0.92
CA CYS A 15 6.41 2.06 0.35
C CYS A 15 6.04 3.46 0.83
N ILE A 16 5.12 4.09 0.12
CA ILE A 16 4.42 5.29 0.57
C ILE A 16 2.98 4.88 0.86
N ARG A 17 2.51 5.15 2.09
CA ARG A 17 1.09 5.03 2.43
C ARG A 17 0.45 6.41 2.43
N MET A 18 -0.73 6.54 1.82
CA MET A 18 -1.51 7.78 1.86
C MET A 18 -2.94 7.49 2.26
N THR A 19 -3.55 8.38 3.04
CA THR A 19 -4.96 8.25 3.42
C THR A 19 -5.65 9.62 3.51
N ASN A 20 -6.95 9.63 3.19
CA ASN A 20 -7.83 10.77 3.42
C ASN A 20 -8.66 10.64 4.71
N GLY A 21 -8.50 9.56 5.48
CA GLY A 21 -9.29 9.24 6.67
C GLY A 21 -10.40 8.21 6.45
N GLU A 22 -10.80 7.97 5.19
CA GLU A 22 -11.82 6.96 4.83
C GLU A 22 -11.17 5.78 4.07
N VAL A 23 -10.36 6.10 3.06
CA VAL A 23 -9.59 5.13 2.27
C VAL A 23 -8.09 5.33 2.43
N GLU A 24 -7.34 4.28 2.15
CA GLU A 24 -5.89 4.28 2.11
C GLU A 24 -5.37 3.61 0.83
N ILE A 25 -4.21 4.08 0.38
CA ILE A 25 -3.41 3.42 -0.63
C ILE A 25 -2.00 3.15 -0.13
N VAL A 26 -1.40 2.08 -0.65
CA VAL A 26 0.03 1.80 -0.48
C VAL A 26 0.67 1.71 -1.86
N VAL A 27 1.73 2.48 -2.05
CA VAL A 27 2.49 2.56 -3.30
C VAL A 27 3.90 2.02 -3.08
N THR A 28 4.31 1.04 -3.86
CA THR A 28 5.70 0.57 -3.85
C THR A 28 6.62 1.60 -4.51
N THR A 29 7.78 1.90 -3.93
CA THR A 29 8.79 2.76 -4.60
C THR A 29 10.00 1.99 -5.10
N ASP A 30 10.30 0.82 -4.50
CA ASP A 30 11.45 -0.01 -4.88
C ASP A 30 11.25 -0.76 -6.21
N VAL A 31 10.02 -1.21 -6.50
CA VAL A 31 9.72 -2.04 -7.68
C VAL A 31 8.62 -1.42 -8.53
N GLY A 32 8.92 -0.27 -9.13
CA GLY A 32 8.00 0.54 -9.93
C GLY A 32 6.89 1.17 -9.07
N PRO A 33 6.44 2.40 -9.40
CA PRO A 33 5.32 3.00 -8.68
C PRO A 33 4.04 2.26 -9.02
N ARG A 34 3.58 1.41 -8.11
CA ARG A 34 2.34 0.64 -8.24
C ARG A 34 1.53 0.78 -6.97
N ILE A 35 0.24 1.08 -7.11
CA ILE A 35 -0.70 0.97 -6.00
C ILE A 35 -0.92 -0.53 -5.75
N VAL A 36 -0.36 -1.06 -4.67
CA VAL A 36 -0.45 -2.49 -4.30
C VAL A 36 -1.55 -2.77 -3.27
N ARG A 37 -2.08 -1.71 -2.65
CA ARG A 37 -3.26 -1.73 -1.79
C ARG A 37 -4.12 -0.52 -2.08
N PHE A 38 -5.43 -0.74 -2.17
CA PHE A 38 -6.44 0.30 -2.14
C PHE A 38 -7.63 -0.22 -1.35
N GLY A 39 -7.95 0.40 -0.22
CA GLY A 39 -9.00 -0.10 0.66
C GLY A 39 -9.45 0.92 1.69
N PHE A 40 -10.46 0.54 2.47
CA PHE A 40 -10.88 1.34 3.63
C PHE A 40 -9.78 1.30 4.71
N VAL A 41 -9.62 2.40 5.44
CA VAL A 41 -8.59 2.50 6.49
C VAL A 41 -8.80 1.41 7.53
N GLY A 42 -7.81 0.50 7.68
CA GLY A 42 -7.86 -0.58 8.67
C GLY A 42 -8.84 -1.72 8.33
N ASP A 43 -9.43 -1.71 7.13
CA ASP A 43 -10.46 -2.65 6.72
C ASP A 43 -10.16 -3.20 5.31
N GLN A 44 -11.19 -3.69 4.61
CA GLN A 44 -11.11 -4.44 3.37
C GLN A 44 -10.21 -3.75 2.32
N ASN A 45 -9.20 -4.50 1.86
CA ASN A 45 -8.51 -4.19 0.62
C ASN A 45 -9.44 -4.53 -0.55
N LEU A 46 -9.65 -3.57 -1.45
CA LEU A 46 -10.40 -3.77 -2.68
C LEU A 46 -9.53 -4.44 -3.76
N PHE A 47 -8.21 -4.38 -3.62
CA PHE A 47 -7.29 -5.14 -4.46
C PHE A 47 -7.03 -6.52 -3.88
N ARG A 48 -6.69 -7.47 -4.75
CA ARG A 48 -6.25 -8.80 -4.35
C ARG A 48 -4.73 -8.81 -4.20
N GLU A 49 -4.28 -9.29 -3.04
CA GLU A 49 -2.85 -9.48 -2.78
C GLU A 49 -2.46 -10.93 -3.03
N PHE A 50 -1.66 -11.17 -4.08
CA PHE A 50 -1.08 -12.49 -4.36
C PHE A 50 0.29 -12.60 -3.67
N LYS A 51 0.31 -12.93 -2.37
CA LYS A 51 1.54 -12.95 -1.55
C LYS A 51 2.72 -13.72 -2.17
N GLN A 52 2.45 -14.80 -2.90
CA GLN A 52 3.48 -15.62 -3.56
C GLN A 52 4.03 -15.02 -4.87
N GLN A 53 3.38 -13.97 -5.37
CA GLN A 53 3.75 -13.27 -6.61
C GLN A 53 4.18 -11.81 -6.33
N GLN A 54 4.36 -11.46 -5.05
CA GLN A 54 5.00 -10.22 -4.66
C GLN A 54 6.49 -10.38 -4.97
N GLY A 55 6.91 -9.73 -6.06
CA GLY A 55 8.25 -9.87 -6.66
C GLY A 55 9.40 -9.37 -5.80
#